data_AF-A0A6L4AMJ1-F1
#
_entry.id   AF-A0A6L4AMJ1-F1
#
_cell.length_a   1.000
_cell.length_b   1.000
_cell.length_c   1.000
_cell.angle_alpha   90.00
_cell.angle_beta   90.00
_cell.angle_gamma   90.00
#
_symmetry.space_group_name_H-M   'P 1'
#
loop_
_entity.id
_entity.type
_entity.pdbx_description
1 polymer ?
#
loop_
_entity_poly.entity_id
_entity_poly.type
_entity_poly.pdbx_seq_one_letter_code
_entity_poly.pdbx_strand_id
1 'polypeptide(L)' 'MPKRGYLKGPKLFSLARKKALQFDLPQTKGIKLAELICSIQEKEGFEPCFQRRDICQQRDCCWQASCNARMLIE' A
#
# COMPACT_ATOMS: atom_id res chain seq x y z
N MET A 1 -7.46 20.48 -1.55
CA MET A 1 -6.88 19.18 -1.14
C MET A 1 -7.66 18.08 -1.84
N PRO A 2 -7.09 17.25 -2.72
CA PRO A 2 -7.87 16.19 -3.34
C PRO A 2 -8.33 15.24 -2.23
N LYS A 3 -9.65 15.06 -2.10
CA LYS A 3 -10.27 14.10 -1.19
C LYS A 3 -9.70 12.73 -1.57
N ARG A 4 -8.67 12.25 -0.85
CA ARG A 4 -8.11 10.91 -1.02
C ARG A 4 -9.19 9.92 -0.58
N GLY A 5 -10.11 9.63 -1.50
CA GLY A 5 -11.23 8.73 -1.28
C GLY A 5 -10.66 7.37 -0.88
N TYR A 6 -10.97 6.96 0.34
CA TYR A 6 -10.45 5.74 0.95
C TYR A 6 -10.74 4.54 0.03
N LEU A 7 -9.70 3.98 -0.60
CA LEU A 7 -9.83 2.79 -1.44
C LEU A 7 -9.80 1.57 -0.53
N LYS A 8 -10.97 1.07 -0.14
CA LYS A 8 -11.12 -0.23 0.53
C LYS A 8 -11.61 -1.27 -0.48
N GLY A 9 -11.21 -2.53 -0.27
CA GLY A 9 -11.70 -3.66 -1.07
C GLY A 9 -11.12 -3.71 -2.51
N PRO A 10 -11.92 -4.06 -3.53
CA PRO A 10 -11.43 -4.37 -4.88
C PRO A 10 -10.65 -3.24 -5.55
N LYS A 11 -10.99 -1.97 -5.26
CA LYS A 11 -10.33 -0.80 -5.86
C LYS A 11 -8.87 -0.66 -5.41
N LEU A 12 -8.57 -1.04 -4.18
CA LEU A 12 -7.20 -1.07 -3.67
C LEU A 12 -6.37 -2.14 -4.36
N PHE A 13 -6.97 -3.31 -4.59
CA PHE A 13 -6.33 -4.41 -5.29
C PHE A 13 -5.98 -4.00 -6.73
N SER A 14 -6.89 -3.33 -7.43
CA SER A 14 -6.62 -2.77 -8.76
C SER A 14 -5.48 -1.74 -8.75
N LEU A 15 -5.41 -0.87 -7.73
CA LEU A 15 -4.31 0.09 -7.58
C LEU A 15 -2.97 -0.60 -7.34
N ALA A 16 -2.92 -1.57 -6.42
CA ALA A 16 -1.73 -2.37 -6.13
C ALA A 16 -1.25 -3.11 -7.37
N ARG A 17 -2.15 -3.75 -8.10
CA ARG A 17 -1.80 -4.40 -9.38
C ARG A 17 -1.22 -3.41 -10.40
N LYS A 18 -1.85 -2.25 -10.56
CA LYS A 18 -1.37 -1.23 -11.50
C LYS A 18 0.04 -0.74 -11.14
N LYS A 19 0.30 -0.49 -9.85
CA LYS A 19 1.64 -0.11 -9.37
C LYS A 19 2.65 -1.26 -9.52
N ALA A 20 2.25 -2.49 -9.20
CA ALA A 20 3.11 -3.66 -9.38
C ALA A 20 3.55 -3.82 -10.85
N LEU A 21 2.65 -3.61 -11.82
CA LEU A 21 3.02 -3.59 -13.25
C LEU A 21 4.04 -2.50 -13.59
N GLN A 22 3.96 -1.32 -12.97
CA GLN A 22 4.93 -0.24 -13.20
C GLN A 22 6.33 -0.59 -12.69
N PHE A 23 6.43 -1.44 -11.67
CA PHE A 23 7.68 -1.89 -11.09
C PHE A 23 8.13 -3.28 -11.58
N ASP A 24 7.45 -3.81 -12.60
CA ASP A 24 7.69 -5.16 -13.15
C ASP A 24 7.65 -6.26 -12.06
N LEU A 25 6.76 -6.09 -11.08
CA LEU A 25 6.61 -7.04 -9.96
C LEU A 25 5.72 -8.22 -10.36
N PRO A 26 6.14 -9.47 -10.03
CA PRO A 26 5.39 -10.66 -10.39
C PRO A 26 4.07 -10.73 -9.61
N GLN A 27 2.95 -10.71 -10.34
CA GLN A 27 1.61 -10.87 -9.79
C GLN A 27 1.16 -12.33 -9.88
N THR A 28 1.69 -13.17 -8.99
CA THR A 28 1.33 -14.58 -8.94
C THR A 28 -0.13 -14.77 -8.51
N LYS A 29 -0.77 -15.83 -9.05
CA LYS A 29 -2.11 -16.25 -8.60
C LYS A 29 -2.04 -16.62 -7.11
N GLY A 30 -2.84 -15.95 -6.28
CA GLY A 30 -2.88 -16.18 -4.84
C GLY A 30 -2.03 -15.22 -3.99
N ILE A 31 -1.34 -14.25 -4.59
CA ILE A 31 -0.61 -13.24 -3.81
C ILE A 31 -1.57 -12.43 -2.93
N LYS A 32 -1.24 -12.33 -1.64
CA LYS A 32 -1.99 -11.49 -0.71
C LYS A 32 -1.74 -10.03 -1.05
N LEU A 33 -2.79 -9.21 -0.96
CA LEU A 33 -2.69 -7.77 -1.21
C LEU A 33 -1.60 -7.12 -0.35
N ALA A 34 -1.48 -7.55 0.91
CA ALA A 34 -0.46 -7.03 1.81
C ALA A 34 0.96 -7.30 1.31
N GLU A 35 1.22 -8.51 0.85
CA GLU A 35 2.53 -8.89 0.31
C GLU A 35 2.83 -8.12 -0.98
N LEU A 36 1.85 -8.00 -1.87
CA LEU A 36 2.00 -7.21 -3.10
C LEU A 36 2.34 -5.75 -2.80
N ILE A 37 1.65 -5.13 -1.84
CA ILE A 37 1.93 -3.74 -1.45
C ILE A 37 3.30 -3.62 -0.78
N CYS A 38 3.67 -4.55 0.10
CA CYS A 38 5.00 -4.57 0.70
C CYS A 38 6.10 -4.60 -0.37
N SER A 39 5.98 -5.47 -1.37
CA SER A 39 6.95 -5.54 -2.47
C SER A 39 6.99 -4.24 -3.30
N ILE A 40 5.85 -3.58 -3.49
CA ILE A 40 5.82 -2.26 -4.15
C ILE A 40 6.55 -1.23 -3.29
N GLN A 41 6.33 -1.20 -1.97
CA GLN A 41 7.01 -0.27 -1.07
C GLN A 41 8.53 -0.47 -1.13
N GLU A 42 9.00 -1.72 -1.11
CA GLU A 42 10.43 -2.03 -1.24
C GLU A 42 11.00 -1.51 -2.57
N LYS A 43 10.26 -1.64 -3.69
CA LYS A 43 10.67 -1.10 -5.00
C LYS A 43 10.62 0.42 -5.06
N GLU A 44 9.69 1.04 -4.34
CA GLU A 44 9.63 2.50 -4.18
C GLU A 44 10.75 3.03 -3.27
N GLY A 45 11.52 2.14 -2.60
CA GLY A 45 12.57 2.51 -1.65
C GLY A 45 12.06 2.83 -0.25
N PHE A 46 10.83 2.44 0.07
CA PHE A 46 10.20 2.61 1.37
C PHE A 46 10.22 1.30 2.17
N GLU A 47 10.17 1.40 3.50
CA GLU A 47 10.00 0.22 4.34
C GLU A 47 8.59 -0.41 4.13
N PRO A 48 8.50 -1.75 4.01
CA PRO A 48 7.24 -2.45 3.85
C PRO A 48 6.43 -2.43 5.16
N CYS A 49 5.66 -1.37 5.37
CA CYS A 49 4.89 -1.16 6.59
C CYS A 49 3.42 -1.61 6.48
N PHE A 50 2.92 -1.89 5.27
CA PHE A 50 1.52 -2.19 5.02
C PHE A 50 1.02 -3.43 5.78
N GLN A 51 0.07 -3.26 6.70
CA GLN A 51 -0.45 -4.31 7.60
C GLN A 51 0.62 -5.03 8.45
N ARG A 52 1.85 -4.50 8.53
CA ARG A 52 2.95 -5.03 9.33
C ARG A 52 3.28 -4.17 10.55
N ARG A 53 2.96 -2.87 10.50
CA ARG A 53 3.09 -1.95 11.63
C ARG A 53 1.71 -1.45 12.05
N ASP A 54 1.54 -1.30 13.36
CA ASP A 54 0.33 -0.68 13.93
C ASP A 54 0.32 0.84 13.68
N ILE A 55 1.49 1.43 13.41
CA ILE A 55 1.68 2.87 13.23
C ILE A 55 2.32 3.17 11.86
N CYS A 56 1.73 4.10 11.12
CA CYS A 56 2.30 4.66 9.89
C CYS A 56 2.74 6.11 10.13
N GLN A 57 4.05 6.36 10.00
CA GLN A 57 4.64 7.71 10.16
C GLN A 57 4.77 8.48 8.84
N GLN A 58 4.50 7.83 7.70
CA GLN A 58 4.58 8.48 6.39
C GLN A 58 3.31 9.25 6.06
N ARG A 59 3.41 10.60 6.09
CA ARG A 59 2.29 11.53 5.80
C ARG A 59 1.72 11.40 4.38
N ASP A 60 2.56 11.00 3.43
CA ASP A 60 2.18 10.80 2.02
C ASP A 60 2.07 9.32 1.62
N CYS A 61 1.89 8.42 2.58
CA CYS A 61 1.70 7.01 2.28
C CYS A 61 0.41 6.79 1.47
N CYS A 62 0.57 6.35 0.21
CA CYS A 62 -0.53 6.03 -0.69
C CYS A 62 -1.42 4.89 -0.17
N TRP A 63 -0.90 4.08 0.76
CA TRP A 63 -1.55 2.89 1.29
C TRP A 63 -2.17 3.09 2.68
N GLN A 64 -1.99 4.27 3.28
CA GLN A 64 -2.45 4.60 4.63
C GLN A 64 -3.95 4.38 4.80
N ALA A 65 -4.73 4.75 3.78
CA ALA A 65 -6.19 4.59 3.75
C ALA A 65 -6.66 3.13 3.91
N SER A 66 -5.75 2.16 3.77
CA SER A 66 -6.07 0.74 3.67
C SER A 66 -5.23 -0.17 4.57
N CYS A 67 -4.10 0.31 5.09
CA CYS A 67 -3.21 -0.48 5.95
C CYS A 67 -3.71 -0.67 7.39
N ASN A 68 -4.82 0.01 7.76
CA ASN A 68 -5.44 0.00 9.09
C ASN A 68 -4.54 0.49 10.25
N ALA A 69 -3.36 1.03 9.94
CA ALA A 69 -2.44 1.59 10.92
C ALA A 69 -2.92 2.95 11.45
N ARG A 70 -2.67 3.22 12.73
CA ARG A 70 -2.84 4.54 13.35
C ARG A 70 -1.78 5.50 12.79
N MET A 71 -2.19 6.72 12.45
CA MET A 71 -1.25 7.76 12.04
C MET A 71 -0.76 8.49 13.29
N LEU A 72 0.56 8.57 13.49
CA LEU A 72 1.12 9.55 14.41
C LEU A 72 1.13 10.90 13.70
N ILE A 73 0.25 11.78 14.15
CA ILE A 73 0.24 13.19 13.80
C ILE A 73 1.03 13.87 14.92
N GLU A 74 2.37 13.87 14.81
CA GLU A 74 3.20 14.85 15.54
C GLU A 74 3.42 16.07 14.66
#